data_AF-A0A7I7RZ34-F1
#
_entry.id   AF-A0A7I7RZ34-F1
#
_cell.length_a   1.000
_cell.length_b   1.000
_cell.length_c   1.000
_cell.angle_alpha   90.00
_cell.angle_beta   90.00
_cell.angle_gamma   90.00
#
_symmetry.space_group_name_H-M   'P 1'
#
loop_
_entity.id
_entity.type
_entity.pdbx_description
1 polymer ?
#
loop_
_entity_poly.entity_id
_entity_poly.type
_entity_poly.pdbx_seq_one_letter_code
_entity_poly.pdbx_strand_id
1 'polypeptide(L)'
;MARGNSDSGSGFAAVFLLMLVIGFIVTYIWWIVGAAAVVGLFFVGRALVRQADERRELAAAREEELKLRADRHMRWTIAGDSRAVYGPEGASATDALSPPPALPGSDEDVDDDSVAVATMATTADGLATLVREKPPGWTWALFASVLVERRNNVLPRLRDSELGFSPSVGVPVYSGTELARILFGFVDEMLSTARQIDDFMAAPAFMATLNPGDEHGGDAEAIEHVANRLMDYHDRLLELSERCRRVTPSSYYGDVVAECARVINRLLQGYRDFIAELVDVVEALPKFLRHADGDIHLGSLALDLDIKGVSHLTKRLDAISR
;
A
#
# COMPACT_ATOMS: atom_id res chain seq x y z
N MET A 1 -12.22 59.16 90.37
CA MET A 1 -11.93 59.49 88.96
C MET A 1 -11.17 58.33 88.34
N ALA A 2 -11.37 57.85 87.13
CA ALA A 2 -12.47 57.87 86.17
C ALA A 2 -12.10 56.74 85.17
N ARG A 3 -13.03 55.82 84.90
CA ARG A 3 -12.94 54.79 83.85
C ARG A 3 -12.98 55.46 82.46
N GLY A 4 -12.28 54.92 81.47
CA GLY A 4 -12.36 55.38 80.07
C GLY A 4 -11.75 54.40 79.09
N ASN A 5 -12.62 53.63 78.44
CA ASN A 5 -12.41 52.54 77.48
C ASN A 5 -11.99 53.05 76.08
N SER A 6 -11.13 52.34 75.33
CA SER A 6 -11.22 52.27 73.86
C SER A 6 -10.24 51.22 73.30
N ASP A 7 -10.65 49.96 73.30
CA ASP A 7 -10.02 48.91 72.51
C ASP A 7 -11.14 48.14 71.80
N SER A 8 -11.65 48.71 70.70
CA SER A 8 -12.79 48.19 69.94
C SER A 8 -12.66 48.44 68.44
N GLY A 9 -11.44 48.34 67.90
CA GLY A 9 -11.14 48.58 66.47
C GLY A 9 -10.52 47.41 65.71
N SER A 10 -9.87 46.45 66.38
CA SER A 10 -9.10 45.39 65.72
C SER A 10 -9.96 44.26 65.14
N GLY A 11 -11.09 43.92 65.79
CA GLY A 11 -11.98 42.85 65.32
C GLY A 11 -12.71 43.19 64.02
N PHE A 12 -13.11 44.46 63.83
CA PHE A 12 -13.81 44.89 62.61
C PHE A 12 -12.89 44.92 61.39
N ALA A 13 -11.63 45.34 61.56
CA ALA A 13 -10.66 45.35 60.47
C ALA A 13 -10.34 43.93 59.97
N ALA A 14 -10.22 42.96 60.88
CA ALA A 14 -9.98 41.56 60.53
C ALA A 14 -11.18 40.94 59.78
N VAL A 15 -12.41 41.21 60.23
CA VAL A 15 -13.63 40.72 59.57
C VAL A 15 -13.81 41.34 58.19
N PHE A 16 -13.51 42.64 58.04
CA PHE A 16 -13.61 43.32 56.75
C PHE A 16 -12.59 42.79 55.74
N LEU A 17 -11.35 42.54 56.17
CA LEU A 17 -10.31 41.97 55.30
C LEU A 17 -10.65 40.53 54.88
N LEU A 18 -11.21 39.73 55.80
CA LEU A 18 -11.71 38.39 55.48
C LEU A 18 -12.83 38.43 54.43
N MET A 19 -13.77 39.36 54.54
CA MET A 19 -14.86 39.51 53.56
C MET A 19 -14.34 39.94 52.18
N LEU A 20 -13.35 40.82 52.13
CA LEU A 20 -12.70 41.20 50.86
C LEU A 20 -11.99 40.03 50.20
N VAL A 21 -11.27 39.20 50.98
CA VAL A 21 -10.60 38.00 50.46
C VAL A 21 -11.63 36.98 49.95
N ILE A 22 -12.71 36.74 50.68
CA ILE A 22 -13.78 35.83 50.24
C ILE A 22 -14.46 36.37 48.97
N GLY A 23 -14.79 37.66 48.91
CA GLY A 23 -15.38 38.30 47.74
C GLY A 23 -14.47 38.22 46.51
N PHE A 24 -13.17 38.39 46.71
CA PHE A 24 -12.17 38.23 45.65
C PHE A 24 -12.09 36.78 45.17
N ILE A 25 -12.03 35.80 46.07
CA ILE A 25 -11.99 34.38 45.73
C ILE A 25 -13.24 33.98 44.94
N VAL A 26 -14.44 34.38 45.38
CA VAL A 26 -15.69 34.08 44.68
C VAL A 26 -15.70 34.68 43.27
N THR A 27 -15.18 35.91 43.12
CA THR A 27 -15.11 36.59 41.81
C THR A 27 -14.13 35.90 40.86
N TYR A 28 -12.98 35.45 41.36
CA TYR A 28 -11.91 34.87 40.53
C TYR A 28 -12.08 33.38 40.22
N ILE A 29 -12.83 32.61 41.03
CA ILE A 29 -13.11 31.20 40.75
C ILE A 29 -13.82 31.03 39.40
N TRP A 30 -14.78 31.90 39.07
CA TRP A 30 -15.50 31.83 37.79
C TRP A 30 -14.60 32.08 36.58
N TRP A 31 -13.59 32.93 36.72
CA TRP A 31 -12.58 33.13 35.67
C TRP A 31 -11.70 31.90 35.46
N ILE A 32 -11.30 31.20 36.53
CA ILE A 32 -10.51 29.96 36.44
C ILE A 32 -11.34 28.85 35.81
N VAL A 33 -12.61 28.69 36.21
CA VAL A 33 -13.52 27.70 35.63
C VAL A 33 -13.77 27.98 34.14
N GLY A 34 -13.97 29.25 33.78
CA GLY A 34 -14.09 29.68 32.39
C GLY A 34 -12.85 29.36 31.56
N ALA A 35 -11.66 29.66 32.08
CA ALA A 35 -10.40 29.34 31.41
C ALA A 35 -10.20 27.83 31.23
N ALA A 36 -10.50 27.02 32.26
CA ALA A 36 -10.41 25.57 32.20
C ALA A 36 -11.37 24.97 31.15
N ALA A 37 -12.60 25.50 31.05
CA ALA A 37 -13.57 25.07 30.05
C ALA A 37 -13.09 25.36 28.61
N VAL A 38 -12.51 26.54 28.36
CA VAL A 38 -11.95 26.90 27.05
C VAL A 38 -10.78 25.98 26.67
N VAL A 39 -9.89 25.69 27.61
CA VAL A 39 -8.78 24.75 27.39
C VAL A 39 -9.31 23.35 27.08
N GLY A 40 -10.29 22.86 27.84
CA GLY A 40 -10.94 21.58 27.58
C GLY A 40 -11.57 21.51 26.18
N LEU A 41 -12.26 22.56 25.76
CA LEU A 41 -12.90 22.65 24.44
C LEU A 41 -11.87 22.67 23.30
N PHE A 42 -10.73 23.33 23.51
CA PHE A 42 -9.61 23.33 22.56
C PHE A 42 -9.02 21.93 22.37
N PHE A 43 -8.80 21.16 23.44
CA PHE A 43 -8.30 19.79 23.35
C PHE A 43 -9.31 18.85 22.67
N VAL A 44 -10.60 18.99 22.96
CA VAL A 44 -11.66 18.24 22.27
C VAL A 44 -11.70 18.59 20.78
N GLY A 45 -11.64 19.87 20.43
CA GLY A 45 -11.58 20.32 19.04
C GLY A 45 -10.37 19.75 18.29
N ARG A 46 -9.18 19.79 18.91
CA ARG A 46 -7.96 19.22 18.32
C ARG A 46 -8.05 17.70 18.12
N ALA A 47 -8.66 16.98 19.06
CA ALA A 47 -8.88 15.54 18.93
C ALA A 47 -9.86 15.20 17.79
N LEU A 48 -10.92 15.99 17.64
CA LEU A 48 -11.90 15.84 16.56
C LEU A 48 -11.30 16.14 15.18
N VAL A 49 -10.44 17.15 15.06
CA VAL A 49 -9.72 17.45 13.81
C VAL A 49 -8.83 16.27 13.41
N ARG A 50 -8.03 15.75 14.35
CA ARG A 50 -7.16 14.60 14.09
C ARG A 50 -7.96 13.36 13.66
N GLN A 51 -9.13 13.13 14.26
CA GLN A 51 -10.02 12.04 13.88
C GLN A 51 -10.73 12.28 12.53
N ALA A 52 -10.98 13.54 12.17
CA ALA A 52 -11.58 13.90 10.89
C ALA A 52 -10.59 13.75 9.73
N ASP A 53 -9.32 14.10 9.94
CA ASP A 53 -8.26 13.92 8.95
C ASP A 53 -8.03 12.42 8.67
N GLU A 54 -7.99 11.57 9.72
CA GLU A 54 -7.95 10.11 9.55
C GLU A 54 -9.15 9.58 8.74
N ARG A 55 -10.35 10.15 8.92
CA ARG A 55 -11.55 9.74 8.15
C ARG A 55 -11.50 10.22 6.70
N ARG A 56 -10.91 11.39 6.43
CA ARG A 56 -10.74 11.93 5.08
C ARG A 56 -9.72 11.12 4.28
N GLU A 57 -8.61 10.77 4.91
CA GLU A 57 -7.60 9.89 4.31
C GLU A 57 -8.20 8.51 3.97
N LEU A 58 -8.98 7.93 4.88
CA LEU A 58 -9.69 6.68 4.61
C LEU A 58 -10.74 6.79 3.51
N ALA A 59 -11.39 7.95 3.36
CA ALA A 59 -12.35 8.19 2.29
C ALA A 59 -11.66 8.34 0.93
N ALA A 60 -10.57 9.12 0.87
CA ALA A 60 -9.74 9.28 -0.31
C ALA A 60 -9.19 7.92 -0.79
N ALA A 61 -8.66 7.10 0.12
CA ALA A 61 -8.19 5.76 -0.21
C ALA A 61 -9.29 4.86 -0.79
N ARG A 62 -10.54 4.97 -0.30
CA ARG A 62 -11.68 4.21 -0.89
C ARG A 62 -12.05 4.72 -2.27
N GLU A 63 -12.01 6.02 -2.49
CA GLU A 63 -12.29 6.61 -3.79
C GLU A 63 -11.23 6.20 -4.83
N GLU A 64 -9.97 6.16 -4.44
CA GLU A 64 -8.87 5.64 -5.27
C GLU A 64 -9.06 4.16 -5.58
N GLU A 65 -9.37 3.34 -4.59
CA GLU A 65 -9.68 1.91 -4.79
C GLU A 65 -10.88 1.71 -5.74
N LEU A 66 -11.92 2.53 -5.62
CA LEU A 66 -13.07 2.50 -6.53
C LEU A 66 -12.70 2.90 -7.96
N LYS A 67 -11.84 3.92 -8.13
CA LYS A 67 -11.35 4.33 -9.45
C LYS A 67 -10.53 3.23 -10.10
N LEU A 68 -9.60 2.61 -9.37
CA LEU A 68 -8.79 1.50 -9.88
C LEU A 68 -9.66 0.32 -10.32
N ARG A 69 -10.70 -0.02 -9.53
CA ARG A 69 -11.67 -1.07 -9.91
C ARG A 69 -12.46 -0.69 -11.15
N ALA A 70 -12.89 0.56 -11.27
CA ALA A 70 -13.60 1.05 -12.45
C ALA A 70 -12.73 0.97 -13.71
N ASP A 71 -11.46 1.37 -13.62
CA ASP A 71 -10.48 1.29 -14.72
C ASP A 71 -10.20 -0.16 -15.13
N ARG A 72 -10.16 -1.09 -14.16
CA ARG A 72 -10.04 -2.52 -14.44
C ARG A 72 -11.27 -3.06 -15.17
N HIS A 73 -12.47 -2.69 -14.73
CA HIS A 73 -13.71 -3.08 -15.40
C HIS A 73 -13.83 -2.49 -16.81
N MET A 74 -13.43 -1.23 -17.00
CA MET A 74 -13.38 -0.58 -18.30
C MET A 74 -12.46 -1.35 -19.26
N ARG A 75 -11.25 -1.72 -18.81
CA ARG A 75 -10.32 -2.55 -19.59
C ARG A 75 -10.95 -3.86 -20.05
N TRP A 76 -11.55 -4.62 -19.13
CA TRP A 76 -12.22 -5.87 -19.48
C TRP A 76 -13.34 -5.64 -20.51
N THR A 77 -14.08 -4.54 -20.37
CA THR A 77 -15.17 -4.18 -21.30
C THR A 77 -14.62 -3.91 -22.70
N ILE A 78 -13.54 -3.14 -22.81
CA ILE A 78 -12.90 -2.82 -24.09
C ILE A 78 -12.26 -4.10 -24.69
N ALA A 79 -11.69 -4.97 -23.87
CA ALA A 79 -11.10 -6.24 -24.30
C ALA A 79 -12.11 -7.27 -24.82
N GLY A 80 -13.41 -7.04 -24.61
CA GLY A 80 -14.46 -8.04 -24.84
C GLY A 80 -14.34 -9.24 -23.90
N ASP A 81 -13.72 -9.06 -22.74
CA ASP A 81 -13.52 -10.10 -21.74
C ASP A 81 -14.84 -10.35 -20.97
N SER A 82 -15.22 -11.61 -20.80
CA SER A 82 -16.41 -12.03 -20.06
C SER A 82 -16.37 -11.57 -18.59
N ARG A 83 -15.17 -11.30 -18.05
CA ARG A 83 -14.96 -10.67 -16.73
C ARG A 83 -15.61 -9.29 -16.61
N ALA A 84 -15.83 -8.57 -17.71
CA ALA A 84 -16.50 -7.27 -17.68
C ALA A 84 -17.95 -7.34 -17.19
N VAL A 85 -18.64 -8.42 -17.55
CA VAL A 85 -20.07 -8.62 -17.24
C VAL A 85 -20.24 -9.44 -15.97
N TYR A 86 -19.40 -10.45 -15.76
CA TYR A 86 -19.59 -11.43 -14.68
C TYR A 86 -18.58 -11.29 -13.53
N GLY A 87 -17.59 -10.40 -13.65
CA GLY A 87 -16.45 -10.34 -12.74
C GLY A 87 -15.49 -11.53 -12.92
N PRO A 88 -14.34 -11.53 -12.22
CA PRO A 88 -13.32 -12.56 -12.39
C PRO A 88 -13.80 -13.97 -12.01
N GLU A 89 -14.56 -14.09 -10.91
CA GLU A 89 -15.11 -15.37 -10.46
C GLU A 89 -16.22 -15.87 -11.40
N GLY A 90 -17.12 -14.98 -11.84
CA GLY A 90 -18.22 -15.33 -12.72
C GLY A 90 -17.78 -15.69 -14.15
N ALA A 91 -16.75 -15.03 -14.67
CA ALA A 91 -16.15 -15.33 -15.97
C ALA A 91 -15.64 -16.77 -16.06
N SER A 92 -14.91 -17.21 -15.04
CA SER A 92 -14.38 -18.59 -14.99
C SER A 92 -15.50 -19.65 -15.00
N ALA A 93 -16.62 -19.35 -14.32
CA ALA A 93 -17.78 -20.23 -14.29
C ALA A 93 -18.55 -20.24 -15.62
N THR A 94 -18.66 -19.10 -16.31
CA THR A 94 -19.28 -19.03 -17.63
C THR A 94 -18.44 -19.67 -18.72
N ASP A 95 -17.11 -19.48 -18.71
CA ASP A 95 -16.20 -20.11 -19.67
C ASP A 95 -16.21 -21.65 -19.52
N ALA A 96 -16.40 -22.16 -18.30
CA ALA A 96 -16.57 -23.58 -18.04
C ALA A 96 -17.90 -24.16 -18.56
N LEU A 97 -18.94 -23.34 -18.71
CA LEU A 97 -20.29 -23.75 -19.12
C LEU A 97 -20.58 -23.50 -20.61
N SER A 98 -19.96 -22.48 -21.19
CA SER A 98 -20.03 -22.17 -22.62
C SER A 98 -18.74 -21.49 -23.01
N PRO A 99 -17.80 -22.21 -23.66
CA PRO A 99 -16.63 -21.55 -24.23
C PRO A 99 -17.10 -20.44 -25.17
N PRO A 100 -16.40 -19.29 -25.20
CA PRO A 100 -16.80 -18.16 -26.01
C PRO A 100 -17.00 -18.60 -27.47
N PRO A 101 -18.06 -18.12 -28.14
CA PRO A 101 -18.28 -18.47 -29.54
C PRO A 101 -17.04 -18.06 -30.34
N ALA A 102 -16.51 -18.99 -31.13
CA ALA A 102 -15.49 -18.67 -32.12
C ALA A 102 -16.01 -17.49 -32.95
N LEU A 103 -15.28 -16.38 -32.92
CA LEU A 103 -15.64 -15.19 -33.69
C LEU A 103 -15.83 -15.60 -35.15
N PRO A 104 -16.95 -15.26 -35.80
CA PRO A 104 -17.11 -15.53 -37.22
C PRO A 104 -16.04 -14.72 -37.97
N GLY A 105 -15.02 -15.43 -38.49
CA GLY A 105 -13.80 -14.86 -39.05
C GLY A 105 -12.49 -15.41 -38.47
N SER A 106 -12.52 -16.37 -37.54
CA SER A 106 -11.31 -17.08 -37.07
C SER A 106 -10.79 -18.17 -38.02
N ASP A 107 -11.36 -18.28 -39.23
CA ASP A 107 -10.83 -19.15 -40.28
C ASP A 107 -9.70 -18.40 -41.02
N GLU A 108 -8.47 -18.81 -40.72
CA GLU A 108 -7.21 -18.90 -41.49
C GLU A 108 -6.94 -18.12 -42.80
N ASP A 109 -7.76 -17.18 -43.29
CA ASP A 109 -7.51 -16.47 -44.55
C ASP A 109 -7.69 -14.94 -44.43
N VAL A 110 -6.69 -14.25 -43.85
CA VAL A 110 -6.53 -12.78 -43.98
C VAL A 110 -5.04 -12.43 -44.05
N ASP A 111 -4.68 -11.69 -45.10
CA ASP A 111 -3.35 -11.25 -45.57
C ASP A 111 -2.16 -11.20 -44.56
N ASP A 112 -1.04 -11.75 -45.04
CA ASP A 112 0.33 -11.85 -44.48
C ASP A 112 1.04 -10.50 -44.25
N ASP A 113 0.31 -9.39 -44.12
CA ASP A 113 0.86 -8.04 -43.91
C ASP A 113 0.52 -7.45 -42.52
N SER A 114 -0.03 -8.26 -41.59
CA SER A 114 -0.28 -7.79 -40.22
C SER A 114 1.04 -7.64 -39.44
N VAL A 115 1.38 -6.42 -39.04
CA VAL A 115 2.55 -6.13 -38.18
C VAL A 115 2.52 -7.03 -36.95
N ALA A 116 3.55 -7.87 -36.78
CA ALA A 116 3.67 -8.75 -35.63
C ALA A 116 3.81 -7.90 -34.35
N VAL A 117 2.78 -7.91 -33.50
CA VAL A 117 2.76 -7.21 -32.20
C VAL A 117 3.60 -7.99 -31.18
N ALA A 118 4.26 -7.28 -30.27
CA ALA A 118 5.03 -7.87 -29.19
C ALA A 118 4.21 -8.85 -28.35
N THR A 119 4.79 -10.01 -28.06
CA THR A 119 4.28 -10.98 -27.09
C THR A 119 5.33 -11.14 -25.99
N MET A 120 4.89 -11.40 -24.76
CA MET A 120 5.83 -11.67 -23.65
C MET A 120 6.75 -12.85 -23.99
N ALA A 121 8.01 -12.69 -23.65
CA ALA A 121 9.00 -13.74 -23.78
C ALA A 121 9.14 -14.50 -22.47
N THR A 122 8.98 -15.82 -22.51
CA THR A 122 9.17 -16.69 -21.34
C THR A 122 10.58 -17.30 -21.28
N THR A 123 11.45 -16.93 -22.23
CA THR A 123 12.81 -17.48 -22.38
C THR A 123 13.80 -16.37 -22.72
N ALA A 124 15.07 -16.57 -22.36
CA ALA A 124 16.16 -15.64 -22.67
C ALA A 124 16.32 -15.38 -24.18
N ASP A 125 16.15 -16.41 -25.01
CA ASP A 125 16.20 -16.28 -26.46
C ASP A 125 15.01 -15.48 -27.02
N GLY A 126 13.84 -15.60 -26.38
CA GLY A 126 12.66 -14.79 -26.67
C GLY A 126 12.86 -13.32 -26.30
N LEU A 127 13.48 -13.04 -25.15
CA LEU A 127 13.83 -11.68 -24.71
C LEU A 127 14.81 -11.02 -25.69
N ALA A 128 15.87 -11.74 -26.08
CA ALA A 128 16.84 -11.26 -27.06
C ALA A 128 16.20 -10.98 -28.44
N THR A 129 15.21 -11.78 -28.82
CA THR A 129 14.43 -11.56 -30.04
C THR A 129 13.56 -10.31 -29.95
N LEU A 130 12.88 -10.12 -28.81
CA LEU A 130 12.04 -8.96 -28.55
C LEU A 130 12.85 -7.65 -28.59
N VAL A 131 14.05 -7.65 -27.99
CA VAL A 131 14.98 -6.51 -27.99
C VAL A 131 15.53 -6.21 -29.39
N ARG A 132 15.75 -7.24 -30.21
CA ARG A 132 16.27 -7.10 -31.57
C ARG A 132 15.23 -6.56 -32.54
N GLU A 133 14.01 -7.09 -32.48
CA GLU A 133 12.95 -6.81 -33.46
C GLU A 133 12.09 -5.61 -33.09
N LYS A 134 12.03 -5.26 -31.80
CA LYS A 134 11.25 -4.14 -31.25
C LYS A 134 9.85 -3.96 -31.88
N PRO A 135 9.03 -5.03 -31.94
CA PRO A 135 7.66 -4.91 -32.46
C PRO A 135 6.82 -3.93 -31.62
N PRO A 136 5.69 -3.41 -32.15
CA PRO A 136 4.79 -2.56 -31.36
C PRO A 136 4.42 -3.21 -30.02
N GLY A 137 4.49 -2.46 -28.92
CA GLY A 137 4.28 -2.93 -27.56
C GLY A 137 5.50 -3.59 -26.88
N TRP A 138 6.66 -3.65 -27.53
CA TRP A 138 7.82 -4.39 -27.00
C TRP A 138 8.32 -3.88 -25.64
N THR A 139 8.22 -2.57 -25.36
CA THR A 139 8.62 -1.99 -24.07
C THR A 139 7.88 -2.64 -22.90
N TRP A 140 6.56 -2.75 -23.01
CA TRP A 140 5.72 -3.36 -21.98
C TRP A 140 5.88 -4.88 -21.93
N ALA A 141 6.04 -5.53 -23.10
CA ALA A 141 6.30 -6.97 -23.15
C ALA A 141 7.64 -7.33 -22.51
N LEU A 142 8.70 -6.55 -22.74
CA LEU A 142 10.03 -6.74 -22.14
C LEU A 142 9.96 -6.54 -20.62
N PHE A 143 9.37 -5.43 -20.19
CA PHE A 143 9.20 -5.12 -18.77
C PHE A 143 8.42 -6.23 -18.05
N ALA A 144 7.26 -6.64 -18.56
CA ALA A 144 6.45 -7.71 -17.97
C ALA A 144 7.19 -9.06 -17.94
N SER A 145 7.93 -9.39 -19.00
CA SER A 145 8.71 -10.63 -19.09
C SER A 145 9.74 -10.72 -17.96
N VAL A 146 10.49 -9.64 -17.71
CA VAL A 146 11.49 -9.58 -16.61
C VAL A 146 10.83 -9.73 -15.24
N LEU A 147 9.69 -9.06 -14.99
CA LEU A 147 8.96 -9.19 -13.72
C LEU A 147 8.47 -10.62 -13.48
N VAL A 148 7.90 -11.25 -14.51
CA VAL A 148 7.40 -12.64 -14.45
C VAL A 148 8.54 -13.62 -14.20
N GLU A 149 9.66 -13.46 -14.90
CA GLU A 149 10.85 -14.30 -14.70
C GLU A 149 11.37 -14.22 -13.26
N ARG A 150 11.61 -13.00 -12.77
CA ARG A 150 12.09 -12.77 -11.40
C ARG A 150 11.12 -13.35 -10.36
N ARG A 151 9.82 -13.14 -10.52
CA ARG A 151 8.79 -13.71 -9.64
C ARG A 151 8.83 -15.24 -9.64
N ASN A 152 8.93 -15.85 -10.81
CA ASN A 152 8.95 -17.31 -10.95
C ASN A 152 10.17 -17.93 -10.25
N ASN A 153 11.32 -17.26 -10.28
CA ASN A 153 12.55 -17.69 -9.59
C ASN A 153 12.40 -17.75 -8.05
N VAL A 154 11.55 -16.90 -7.47
CA VAL A 154 11.31 -16.84 -6.02
C VAL A 154 9.97 -17.48 -5.60
N LEU A 155 9.24 -18.08 -6.54
CA LEU A 155 7.92 -18.66 -6.30
C LEU A 155 7.87 -19.70 -5.16
N PRO A 156 8.86 -20.60 -4.99
CA PRO A 156 8.86 -21.52 -3.85
C PRO A 156 8.88 -20.78 -2.51
N ARG A 157 9.72 -19.75 -2.39
CA ARG A 157 9.83 -18.91 -1.17
C ARG A 157 8.57 -18.11 -0.91
N LEU A 158 7.92 -17.61 -1.97
CA LEU A 158 6.63 -16.95 -1.86
C LEU A 158 5.55 -17.91 -1.34
N ARG A 159 5.50 -19.15 -1.83
CA ARG A 159 4.57 -20.17 -1.32
C ARG A 159 4.82 -20.51 0.14
N ASP A 160 6.09 -20.66 0.53
CA ASP A 160 6.46 -20.87 1.93
C ASP A 160 5.99 -19.70 2.81
N SER A 161 6.15 -18.47 2.30
CA SER A 161 5.69 -17.24 2.95
C SER A 161 4.17 -17.19 3.13
N GLU A 162 3.41 -17.58 2.11
CA GLU A 162 1.95 -17.64 2.11
C GLU A 162 1.42 -18.72 3.07
N LEU A 163 2.07 -19.88 3.11
CA LEU A 163 1.76 -20.97 4.04
C LEU A 163 2.13 -20.65 5.49
N GLY A 164 2.83 -19.53 5.72
CA GLY A 164 3.32 -19.15 7.05
C GLY A 164 4.43 -20.08 7.56
N PHE A 165 5.16 -20.73 6.65
CA PHE A 165 6.25 -21.62 7.02
C PHE A 165 7.31 -20.85 7.82
N SER A 166 7.68 -21.40 8.97
CA SER A 166 8.76 -20.89 9.81
C SER A 166 9.87 -21.94 9.83
N PRO A 167 11.13 -21.56 9.55
CA PRO A 167 12.24 -22.50 9.57
C PRO A 167 12.45 -23.05 10.98
N SER A 168 12.92 -24.30 11.07
CA SER A 168 13.12 -25.03 12.33
C SER A 168 14.15 -24.38 13.26
N VAL A 169 15.01 -23.51 12.72
CA VAL A 169 16.01 -22.74 13.48
C VAL A 169 15.61 -21.26 13.42
N GLY A 170 15.08 -20.76 14.53
CA GLY A 170 14.72 -19.36 14.69
C GLY A 170 15.65 -18.60 15.63
N VAL A 171 15.46 -17.28 15.69
CA VAL A 171 16.11 -16.39 16.65
C VAL A 171 15.24 -16.34 17.89
N PRO A 172 15.66 -16.95 19.02
CA PRO A 172 14.85 -16.96 20.22
C PRO A 172 14.82 -15.56 20.84
N VAL A 173 13.63 -15.10 21.23
CA VAL A 173 13.42 -13.81 21.89
C VAL A 173 12.70 -14.03 23.22
N TYR A 174 13.32 -13.56 24.30
CA TYR A 174 12.91 -13.91 25.66
C TYR A 174 12.14 -12.81 26.39
N SER A 175 12.11 -11.58 25.85
CA SER A 175 11.41 -10.45 26.46
C SER A 175 10.48 -9.73 25.49
N GLY A 176 9.36 -9.22 26.02
CA GLY A 176 8.42 -8.41 25.25
C GLY A 176 9.07 -7.16 24.67
N THR A 177 9.90 -6.45 25.46
CA THR A 177 10.59 -5.23 25.00
C THR A 177 11.56 -5.50 23.86
N GLU A 178 12.29 -6.63 23.89
CA GLU A 178 13.18 -7.04 22.81
C GLU A 178 12.38 -7.40 21.55
N LEU A 179 11.29 -8.16 21.72
CA LEU A 179 10.39 -8.50 20.62
C LEU A 179 9.82 -7.24 19.96
N ALA A 180 9.29 -6.32 20.77
CA ALA A 180 8.72 -5.08 20.28
C ALA A 180 9.76 -4.28 19.47
N ARG A 181 11.00 -4.16 19.97
CA ARG A 181 12.09 -3.47 19.26
C ARG A 181 12.39 -4.12 17.89
N ILE A 182 12.48 -5.45 17.85
CA ILE A 182 12.74 -6.19 16.60
C ILE A 182 11.60 -5.97 15.61
N LEU A 183 10.34 -6.14 16.06
CA LEU A 183 9.17 -5.99 15.20
C LEU A 183 8.96 -4.54 14.74
N PHE A 184 9.26 -3.55 15.57
CA PHE A 184 9.30 -2.14 15.13
C PHE A 184 10.33 -1.91 14.04
N GLY A 185 11.51 -2.52 14.15
CA GLY A 185 12.52 -2.47 13.09
C GLY A 185 12.02 -3.06 11.77
N PHE A 186 11.26 -4.16 11.81
CA PHE A 186 10.66 -4.72 10.60
C PHE A 186 9.57 -3.81 10.01
N VAL A 187 8.71 -3.23 10.84
CA VAL A 187 7.67 -2.30 10.37
C VAL A 187 8.29 -1.06 9.75
N ASP A 188 9.34 -0.49 10.35
CA ASP A 188 10.04 0.68 9.81
C ASP A 188 10.72 0.36 8.47
N GLU A 189 11.40 -0.79 8.39
CA GLU A 189 12.02 -1.26 7.14
C GLU A 189 10.98 -1.49 6.03
N MET A 190 9.83 -2.06 6.37
CA MET A 190 8.71 -2.25 5.43
C MET A 190 8.18 -0.90 4.92
N LEU A 191 7.90 0.05 5.82
CA LEU A 191 7.38 1.38 5.45
C LEU A 191 8.40 2.18 4.64
N SER A 192 9.69 2.08 4.98
CA SER A 192 10.78 2.68 4.22
C SER A 192 10.86 2.10 2.81
N THR A 193 10.72 0.78 2.68
CA THR A 193 10.73 0.10 1.38
C THR A 193 9.52 0.50 0.54
N ALA A 194 8.31 0.55 1.13
CA ALA A 194 7.11 1.01 0.43
C ALA A 194 7.25 2.44 -0.11
N ARG A 195 7.81 3.36 0.68
CA ARG A 195 8.09 4.74 0.22
C ARG A 195 9.14 4.78 -0.90
N GLN A 196 10.20 3.98 -0.80
CA GLN A 196 11.22 3.90 -1.85
C GLN A 196 10.65 3.38 -3.18
N ILE A 197 9.67 2.47 -3.13
CA ILE A 197 8.95 2.00 -4.33
C ILE A 197 8.15 3.15 -4.95
N ASP A 198 7.37 3.87 -4.14
CA ASP A 198 6.56 5.01 -4.58
C ASP A 198 7.43 6.11 -5.22
N ASP A 199 8.48 6.54 -4.52
CA ASP A 199 9.45 7.54 -5.02
C ASP A 199 10.14 7.07 -6.31
N PHE A 200 10.44 5.77 -6.41
CA PHE A 200 11.07 5.19 -7.60
C PHE A 200 10.13 5.15 -8.80
N MET A 201 8.88 4.74 -8.61
CA MET A 201 7.88 4.67 -9.68
C MET A 201 7.42 6.06 -10.13
N ALA A 202 7.41 7.04 -9.23
CA ALA A 202 7.12 8.44 -9.54
C ALA A 202 8.31 9.17 -10.22
N ALA A 203 9.49 8.56 -10.27
CA ALA A 203 10.67 9.21 -10.83
C ALA A 203 10.50 9.49 -12.34
N PRO A 204 10.85 10.69 -12.83
CA PRO A 204 10.74 11.01 -14.25
C PRO A 204 11.52 10.05 -15.16
N ALA A 205 12.66 9.54 -14.69
CA ALA A 205 13.45 8.55 -15.42
C ALA A 205 12.68 7.24 -15.60
N PHE A 206 12.00 6.75 -14.56
CA PHE A 206 11.17 5.54 -14.64
C PHE A 206 10.04 5.71 -15.68
N MET A 207 9.31 6.83 -15.59
CA MET A 207 8.17 7.09 -16.48
C MET A 207 8.59 7.28 -17.94
N ALA A 208 9.75 7.90 -18.18
CA ALA A 208 10.31 8.08 -19.52
C ALA A 208 10.77 6.76 -20.14
N THR A 209 11.27 5.82 -19.35
CA THR A 209 11.69 4.49 -19.82
C THR A 209 10.51 3.67 -20.35
N LEU A 210 9.34 3.75 -19.71
CA LEU A 210 8.14 2.98 -20.11
C LEU A 210 7.26 3.68 -21.15
N ASN A 211 7.45 4.99 -21.35
CA ASN A 211 6.77 5.76 -22.39
C ASN A 211 7.82 6.51 -23.24
N PRO A 212 8.68 5.79 -23.98
CA PRO A 212 9.61 6.43 -24.90
C PRO A 212 8.75 7.09 -25.99
N GLY A 213 8.80 8.42 -26.10
CA GLY A 213 7.97 9.16 -27.06
C GLY A 213 8.15 8.73 -28.53
N ASP A 214 9.24 8.01 -28.82
CA ASP A 214 9.40 7.17 -30.01
C ASP A 214 9.57 5.71 -29.57
N GLU A 215 8.60 4.86 -29.90
CA GLU A 215 8.54 3.47 -29.46
C GLU A 215 9.73 2.64 -29.94
N HIS A 216 10.34 2.97 -31.09
CA HIS A 216 11.54 2.29 -31.60
C HIS A 216 12.84 2.77 -30.93
N GLY A 217 12.81 3.98 -30.34
CA GLY A 217 13.92 4.62 -29.64
C GLY A 217 14.11 4.20 -28.18
N GLY A 218 13.24 3.33 -27.65
CA GLY A 218 13.36 2.84 -26.28
C GLY A 218 14.69 2.11 -26.01
N ASP A 219 15.28 2.38 -24.86
CA ASP A 219 16.52 1.76 -24.37
C ASP A 219 16.20 0.46 -23.61
N ALA A 220 16.53 -0.68 -24.22
CA ALA A 220 16.27 -2.00 -23.65
C ALA A 220 17.01 -2.20 -22.32
N GLU A 221 18.26 -1.74 -22.21
CA GLU A 221 19.05 -1.87 -20.98
C GLU A 221 18.40 -1.06 -19.84
N ALA A 222 17.88 0.13 -20.14
CA ALA A 222 17.16 0.93 -19.16
C ALA A 222 15.85 0.25 -18.72
N ILE A 223 15.08 -0.34 -19.64
CA ILE A 223 13.83 -1.06 -19.32
C ILE A 223 14.13 -2.25 -18.41
N GLU A 224 15.11 -3.08 -18.76
CA GLU A 224 15.53 -4.22 -17.95
C GLU A 224 16.05 -3.77 -16.58
N HIS A 225 16.83 -2.70 -16.53
CA HIS A 225 17.36 -2.15 -15.28
C HIS A 225 16.23 -1.73 -14.34
N VAL A 226 15.25 -0.99 -14.85
CA VAL A 226 14.10 -0.51 -14.08
C VAL A 226 13.23 -1.68 -13.60
N ALA A 227 12.99 -2.69 -14.45
CA ALA A 227 12.26 -3.90 -14.09
C ALA A 227 12.97 -4.69 -12.97
N ASN A 228 14.28 -4.91 -13.11
CA ASN A 228 15.08 -5.58 -12.08
C ASN A 228 15.07 -4.78 -10.77
N ARG A 229 15.20 -3.45 -10.85
CA ARG A 229 15.19 -2.61 -9.65
C ARG A 229 13.87 -2.67 -8.91
N LEU A 230 12.74 -2.73 -9.62
CA LEU A 230 11.43 -2.94 -9.01
C LEU A 230 11.33 -4.31 -8.31
N MET A 231 11.90 -5.35 -8.92
CA MET A 231 11.94 -6.70 -8.34
C MET A 231 12.91 -6.84 -7.17
N ASP A 232 13.95 -6.01 -7.07
CA ASP A 232 14.81 -5.97 -5.89
C ASP A 232 14.03 -5.52 -4.64
N TYR A 233 13.07 -4.59 -4.80
CA TYR A 233 12.18 -4.21 -3.69
C TYR A 233 11.21 -5.34 -3.31
N HIS A 234 10.69 -6.07 -4.29
CA HIS A 234 9.89 -7.28 -4.04
C HIS A 234 10.68 -8.31 -3.21
N ASP A 235 11.92 -8.58 -3.60
CA ASP A 235 12.76 -9.56 -2.91
C ASP A 235 13.13 -9.09 -1.50
N ARG A 236 13.36 -7.78 -1.31
CA ARG A 236 13.58 -7.20 0.02
C ARG A 236 12.36 -7.38 0.94
N LEU A 237 11.15 -7.19 0.43
CA LEU A 237 9.91 -7.42 1.20
C LEU A 237 9.75 -8.91 1.55
N LEU A 238 10.12 -9.81 0.63
CA LEU A 238 10.10 -11.25 0.88
C LEU A 238 11.10 -11.64 1.97
N GLU A 239 12.33 -11.15 1.89
CA GLU A 239 13.36 -11.36 2.92
C GLU A 239 12.92 -10.82 4.28
N LEU A 240 12.26 -9.66 4.30
CA LEU A 240 11.72 -9.08 5.53
C LEU A 240 10.63 -9.97 6.15
N SER A 241 9.76 -10.54 5.32
CA SER A 241 8.73 -11.48 5.72
C SER A 241 9.33 -12.77 6.32
N GLU A 242 10.37 -13.30 5.69
CA GLU A 242 11.13 -14.46 6.16
C GLU A 242 11.90 -14.18 7.46
N ARG A 243 12.49 -12.98 7.60
CA ARG A 243 13.15 -12.53 8.84
C ARG A 243 12.14 -12.40 9.98
N CYS A 244 10.94 -11.90 9.70
CA CYS A 244 9.87 -11.81 10.70
C CYS A 244 9.47 -13.20 11.21
N ARG A 245 9.28 -14.17 10.32
CA ARG A 245 8.92 -15.56 10.69
C ARG A 245 10.05 -16.35 11.35
N ARG A 246 11.29 -15.90 11.24
CA ARG A 246 12.44 -16.49 11.97
C ARG A 246 12.44 -16.11 13.45
N VAL A 247 11.72 -15.08 13.87
CA VAL A 247 11.65 -14.71 15.28
C VAL A 247 10.84 -15.77 16.04
N THR A 248 11.45 -16.38 17.05
CA THR A 248 10.81 -17.38 17.92
C THR A 248 10.55 -16.77 19.28
N PRO A 249 9.38 -16.13 19.50
CA PRO A 249 9.07 -15.54 20.79
C PRO A 249 8.64 -16.62 21.81
N SER A 250 8.54 -16.22 23.07
CA SER A 250 7.72 -16.96 24.04
C SER A 250 6.30 -17.17 23.50
N SER A 251 5.68 -18.31 23.86
CA SER A 251 4.34 -18.71 23.40
C SER A 251 3.26 -17.63 23.55
N TYR A 252 3.42 -16.73 24.53
CA TYR A 252 2.52 -15.61 24.79
C TYR A 252 2.49 -14.54 23.66
N TYR A 253 3.54 -14.42 22.84
CA TYR A 253 3.64 -13.39 21.79
C TYR A 253 3.66 -13.93 20.37
N GLY A 254 3.41 -15.23 20.17
CA GLY A 254 3.46 -15.85 18.83
C GLY A 254 2.47 -15.23 17.84
N ASP A 255 1.31 -14.79 18.33
CA ASP A 255 0.27 -14.15 17.53
C ASP A 255 0.68 -12.75 17.03
N VAL A 256 1.50 -12.03 17.78
CA VAL A 256 2.05 -10.71 17.41
C VAL A 256 3.03 -10.84 16.24
N VAL A 257 3.92 -11.84 16.30
CA VAL A 257 4.84 -12.13 15.19
C VAL A 257 4.07 -12.56 13.95
N ALA A 258 3.07 -13.43 14.11
CA ALA A 258 2.21 -13.85 13.00
C ALA A 258 1.42 -12.67 12.41
N GLU A 259 1.01 -11.68 13.22
CA GLU A 259 0.39 -10.46 12.72
C GLU A 259 1.37 -9.59 11.92
N CYS A 260 2.58 -9.40 12.41
CA CYS A 260 3.62 -8.65 11.69
C CYS A 260 3.93 -9.29 10.32
N ALA A 261 4.12 -10.62 10.29
CA ALA A 261 4.34 -11.36 9.04
C ALA A 261 3.14 -11.24 8.08
N ARG A 262 1.90 -11.27 8.59
CA ARG A 262 0.69 -11.06 7.78
C ARG A 262 0.62 -9.68 7.16
N VAL A 263 1.01 -8.64 7.89
CA VAL A 263 1.04 -7.26 7.36
C VAL A 263 2.06 -7.17 6.23
N ILE A 264 3.27 -7.70 6.39
CA ILE A 264 4.29 -7.70 5.33
C ILE A 264 3.82 -8.51 4.11
N ASN A 265 3.17 -9.65 4.32
CA ASN A 265 2.63 -10.48 3.23
C ASN A 265 1.57 -9.76 2.37
N ARG A 266 0.85 -8.77 2.89
CA ARG A 266 -0.10 -7.98 2.07
C ARG A 266 0.60 -7.13 1.03
N LEU A 267 1.81 -6.64 1.30
CA LEU A 267 2.58 -5.90 0.31
C LEU A 267 3.06 -6.83 -0.82
N LEU A 268 3.49 -8.06 -0.47
CA LEU A 268 3.83 -9.09 -1.47
C LEU A 268 2.61 -9.49 -2.31
N GLN A 269 1.42 -9.52 -1.71
CA GLN A 269 0.17 -9.73 -2.42
C GLN A 269 -0.09 -8.62 -3.47
N GLY A 270 0.16 -7.36 -3.12
CA GLY A 270 0.05 -6.23 -4.04
C GLY A 270 0.94 -6.39 -5.28
N TYR A 271 2.19 -6.83 -5.09
CA TYR A 271 3.08 -7.17 -6.21
C TYR A 271 2.54 -8.29 -7.10
N ARG A 272 2.00 -9.35 -6.49
CA ARG A 272 1.43 -10.48 -7.23
C ARG A 272 0.27 -10.04 -8.11
N ASP A 273 -0.62 -9.22 -7.56
CA ASP A 273 -1.82 -8.73 -8.23
C ASP A 273 -1.45 -7.74 -9.35
N PHE A 274 -0.48 -6.86 -9.10
CA PHE A 274 0.09 -5.97 -10.10
C PHE A 274 0.72 -6.72 -11.29
N ILE A 275 1.57 -7.71 -11.03
CA ILE A 275 2.21 -8.49 -12.10
C ILE A 275 1.16 -9.27 -12.90
N ALA A 276 0.16 -9.86 -12.23
CA ALA A 276 -0.93 -10.56 -12.92
C ALA A 276 -1.74 -9.60 -13.82
N GLU A 277 -2.07 -8.41 -13.32
CA GLU A 277 -2.80 -7.41 -14.09
C GLU A 277 -1.99 -6.88 -15.28
N LEU A 278 -0.68 -6.68 -15.10
CA LEU A 278 0.22 -6.29 -16.17
C LEU A 278 0.29 -7.35 -17.27
N VAL A 279 0.41 -8.63 -16.89
CA VAL A 279 0.40 -9.76 -17.82
C VAL A 279 -0.89 -9.77 -18.64
N ASP A 280 -2.05 -9.66 -17.99
CA ASP A 280 -3.35 -9.62 -18.66
C ASP A 280 -3.42 -8.46 -19.68
N VAL A 281 -2.88 -7.28 -19.33
CA VAL A 281 -2.82 -6.12 -20.23
C VAL A 281 -1.92 -6.37 -21.44
N VAL A 282 -0.71 -6.92 -21.22
CA VAL A 282 0.24 -7.18 -22.29
C VAL A 282 -0.26 -8.29 -23.23
N GLU A 283 -0.89 -9.34 -22.70
CA GLU A 283 -1.48 -10.41 -23.51
C GLU A 283 -2.69 -9.94 -24.33
N ALA A 284 -3.42 -8.93 -23.85
CA ALA A 284 -4.52 -8.33 -24.58
C ALA A 284 -4.05 -7.33 -25.66
N LEU A 285 -2.82 -6.79 -25.55
CA LEU A 285 -2.28 -5.75 -26.41
C LEU A 285 -2.35 -6.06 -27.92
N PRO A 286 -2.04 -7.28 -28.40
CA PRO A 286 -2.19 -7.63 -29.81
C PRO A 286 -3.62 -7.49 -30.35
N LYS A 287 -4.64 -7.73 -29.51
CA LYS A 287 -6.05 -7.58 -29.93
C LYS A 287 -6.41 -6.11 -30.14
N PHE A 288 -5.85 -5.22 -29.31
CA PHE A 288 -6.10 -3.79 -29.37
C PHE A 288 -5.34 -3.12 -30.52
N LEU A 289 -4.04 -3.40 -30.66
CA LEU A 289 -3.20 -2.79 -31.68
C LEU A 289 -3.54 -3.25 -33.11
N ARG A 290 -4.22 -4.40 -33.27
CA ARG A 290 -4.75 -4.83 -34.58
C ARG A 290 -5.91 -3.99 -35.09
N HIS A 291 -6.62 -3.28 -34.21
CA HIS A 291 -7.89 -2.60 -34.56
C HIS A 291 -7.88 -1.09 -34.32
N ALA A 292 -6.82 -0.54 -33.72
CA ALA A 292 -6.74 0.86 -33.36
C ALA A 292 -5.48 1.52 -33.92
N ASP A 293 -5.69 2.61 -34.65
CA ASP A 293 -4.67 3.38 -35.36
C ASP A 293 -4.29 4.68 -34.60
N GLY A 294 -4.49 4.71 -33.27
CA GLY A 294 -4.27 5.88 -32.41
C GLY A 294 -4.00 5.55 -30.94
N ASP A 295 -3.75 6.57 -30.11
CA ASP A 295 -3.41 6.40 -28.68
C ASP A 295 -4.50 5.67 -27.90
N ILE A 296 -4.24 4.40 -27.56
CA ILE A 296 -5.13 3.60 -26.74
C ILE A 296 -4.78 3.80 -25.27
N HIS A 297 -5.61 4.52 -24.53
CA HIS A 297 -5.51 4.58 -23.07
C HIS A 297 -6.07 3.29 -22.46
N LEU A 298 -5.18 2.32 -22.20
CA LEU A 298 -5.49 1.04 -21.55
C LEU A 298 -5.74 1.16 -20.03
N GLY A 299 -6.13 2.35 -19.53
CA GLY A 299 -6.32 2.59 -18.09
C GLY A 299 -5.00 2.65 -17.30
N SER A 300 -5.09 3.06 -16.04
CA SER A 300 -3.93 3.13 -15.15
C SER A 300 -3.65 1.76 -14.53
N LEU A 301 -2.40 1.29 -14.64
CA LEU A 301 -1.89 0.15 -13.89
C LEU A 301 -1.21 0.67 -12.62
N ALA A 302 -1.73 0.31 -11.45
CA ALA A 302 -1.18 0.76 -10.17
C ALA A 302 -0.67 -0.43 -9.34
N LEU A 303 0.51 -0.27 -8.75
CA LEU A 303 1.00 -1.16 -7.71
C LEU A 303 0.40 -0.73 -6.37
N ASP A 304 -0.65 -1.39 -5.93
CA ASP A 304 -1.30 -1.11 -4.65
C ASP A 304 -0.59 -1.82 -3.50
N LEU A 305 0.02 -1.04 -2.59
CA LEU A 305 0.72 -1.56 -1.41
C LEU A 305 -0.17 -1.38 -0.17
N ASP A 306 -0.90 -2.43 0.19
CA ASP A 306 -1.82 -2.40 1.33
C ASP A 306 -1.09 -2.38 2.69
N ILE A 307 -1.00 -1.19 3.27
CA ILE A 307 -0.45 -0.94 4.63
C ILE A 307 -1.52 -0.99 5.73
N LYS A 308 -2.74 -1.50 5.46
CA LYS A 308 -3.76 -1.68 6.51
C LYS A 308 -3.21 -2.57 7.62
N GLY A 309 -3.65 -2.30 8.85
CA GLY A 309 -3.24 -3.06 10.03
C GLY A 309 -1.91 -2.65 10.66
N VAL A 310 -1.09 -1.83 10.00
CA VAL A 310 0.14 -1.27 10.60
C VAL A 310 -0.17 -0.50 11.88
N SER A 311 -1.19 0.34 11.87
CA SER A 311 -1.58 1.15 13.04
C SER A 311 -2.09 0.32 14.21
N HIS A 312 -2.71 -0.83 13.94
CA HIS A 312 -3.13 -1.77 14.98
C HIS A 312 -1.92 -2.51 15.54
N LEU A 313 -1.04 -3.00 14.68
CA LEU A 313 0.20 -3.66 15.05
C LEU A 313 1.09 -2.76 15.92
N THR A 314 1.33 -1.51 15.52
CA THR A 314 2.16 -0.58 16.30
C THR A 314 1.59 -0.30 17.68
N LYS A 315 0.28 -0.14 17.82
CA LYS A 315 -0.39 -0.02 19.13
C LYS A 315 -0.17 -1.26 20.02
N ARG A 316 -0.20 -2.46 19.43
CA ARG A 316 0.09 -3.69 20.16
C ARG A 316 1.56 -3.77 20.58
N LEU A 317 2.49 -3.39 19.70
CA LEU A 317 3.92 -3.36 20.01
C LEU A 317 4.23 -2.37 21.14
N ASP A 318 3.57 -1.21 21.16
CA ASP A 318 3.66 -0.22 22.26
C ASP A 318 3.14 -0.76 23.59
N ALA A 319 2.15 -1.65 23.57
CA ALA A 319 1.64 -2.28 24.78
C ALA A 319 2.62 -3.34 25.34
N ILE A 320 3.37 -4.01 24.47
CA ILE A 320 4.33 -5.07 24.83
C ILE A 320 5.69 -4.49 25.25
N SER A 321 5.99 -3.24 24.85
CA SER A 321 7.25 -2.56 25.18
C SER A 321 7.27 -1.95 26.59
N ARG A 322 6.10 -1.79 27.22
CA ARG A 322 5.92 -1.28 28.59
C ARG A 322 6.05 -2.37 29.64
#